data_AF-A0A084U2V1-F1
#
_entry.id   AF-A0A084U2V1-F1
#
_cell.length_a   1.000
_cell.length_b   1.000
_cell.length_c   1.000
_cell.angle_alpha   90.00
_cell.angle_beta   90.00
_cell.angle_gamma   90.00
#
_symmetry.space_group_name_H-M   'P 1'
#
loop_
_entity.id
_entity.type
_entity.pdbx_description
1 polymer ?
#
loop_
_entity_poly.entity_id
_entity_poly.type
_entity_poly.pdbx_seq_one_letter_code
_entity_poly.pdbx_strand_id
1 'polypeptide(L)'
;MANIKGNEKRHIQDEKRNLLNHMQMSALKTQIKKAQSTKKQEELDKAYKMIDSALSKGIITKNKANRMKSRLSLYVAGKSNRTKIEKKPNTKKSVSASAKSTAAKKTTKKSSTSKTTSKKAAKK
;
A
#
# COMPACT_ATOMS: atom_id res chain seq x y z
N MET A 1 -21.94 -22.46 13.26
CA MET A 1 -22.19 -21.54 14.39
C MET A 1 -20.98 -21.43 15.27
N ALA A 2 -20.80 -20.29 15.94
CA ALA A 2 -19.80 -20.14 16.98
C ALA A 2 -20.45 -20.36 18.35
N ASN A 3 -19.85 -21.21 19.18
CA ASN A 3 -20.48 -21.67 20.43
C ASN A 3 -20.28 -20.70 21.61
N ILE A 4 -19.40 -19.70 21.45
CA ILE A 4 -19.12 -18.68 22.45
C ILE A 4 -19.81 -17.38 22.02
N LYS A 5 -20.56 -16.73 22.92
CA LYS A 5 -21.33 -15.49 22.64
C LYS A 5 -20.51 -14.40 21.93
N GLY A 6 -19.26 -14.21 22.33
CA GLY A 6 -18.36 -13.24 21.69
C GLY A 6 -18.01 -13.59 20.24
N ASN A 7 -17.87 -14.88 19.92
CA ASN A 7 -17.57 -15.34 18.58
C ASN A 7 -18.81 -15.29 17.68
N GLU A 8 -20.00 -15.54 18.22
CA GLU A 8 -21.27 -15.37 17.50
C GLU A 8 -21.46 -13.92 17.05
N LYS A 9 -21.19 -12.95 17.96
CA LYS A 9 -21.21 -11.53 17.61
C LYS A 9 -20.21 -11.17 16.50
N ARG A 10 -18.99 -11.72 16.56
CA ARG A 10 -17.97 -11.51 15.50
C ARG A 10 -18.43 -12.10 14.17
N HIS A 11 -19.00 -13.31 14.18
CA HIS A 11 -19.55 -13.96 12.98
C HIS A 11 -20.58 -13.07 12.28
N ILE A 12 -21.57 -12.56 13.02
CA ILE A 12 -22.62 -11.68 12.47
C ILE A 12 -22.01 -10.39 11.88
N GLN A 13 -20.99 -9.82 12.53
CA GLN A 13 -20.31 -8.62 12.01
C GLN A 13 -19.52 -8.91 10.74
N ASP A 14 -18.82 -10.03 10.71
CA ASP A 14 -18.01 -10.45 9.58
C ASP A 14 -18.88 -10.82 8.37
N GLU A 15 -20.01 -11.49 8.57
CA GLU A 15 -21.00 -11.74 7.50
C GLU A 15 -21.48 -10.45 6.85
N LYS A 16 -21.85 -9.45 7.66
CA LYS A 16 -22.28 -8.13 7.16
C LYS A 16 -21.18 -7.44 6.37
N ARG A 17 -19.94 -7.44 6.89
CA ARG A 17 -18.78 -6.85 6.20
C ARG A 17 -18.45 -7.61 4.91
N ASN A 18 -18.53 -8.93 4.94
CA ASN A 18 -18.25 -9.80 3.80
C ASN A 18 -19.24 -9.55 2.67
N LEU A 19 -20.53 -9.43 2.97
CA LEU A 19 -21.57 -9.11 1.97
C LEU A 19 -21.31 -7.75 1.31
N LEU A 20 -21.05 -6.70 2.11
CA LEU A 20 -20.76 -5.37 1.58
C LEU A 20 -19.48 -5.34 0.74
N ASN A 21 -18.41 -5.99 1.21
CA ASN A 21 -17.15 -6.08 0.49
C ASN A 21 -17.30 -6.88 -0.81
N HIS A 22 -18.10 -7.95 -0.78
CA HIS A 22 -18.41 -8.75 -1.96
C HIS A 22 -19.13 -7.91 -3.02
N MET A 23 -20.16 -7.16 -2.64
CA MET A 23 -20.89 -6.27 -3.55
C MET A 23 -19.99 -5.19 -4.16
N GLN A 24 -19.12 -4.57 -3.35
CA GLN A 24 -18.20 -3.55 -3.86
C GLN A 24 -17.13 -4.14 -4.78
N MET A 25 -16.62 -5.34 -4.46
CA MET A 25 -15.66 -6.05 -5.29
C MET A 25 -16.27 -6.56 -6.60
N SER A 26 -17.52 -7.03 -6.60
CA SER A 26 -18.20 -7.47 -7.82
C SER A 26 -18.45 -6.28 -8.75
N ALA A 27 -18.97 -5.16 -8.24
CA ALA A 27 -19.15 -3.93 -9.00
C ALA A 27 -17.84 -3.42 -9.61
N LEU A 28 -16.77 -3.40 -8.82
CA LEU A 28 -15.44 -3.02 -9.30
C LEU A 28 -14.94 -3.95 -10.41
N LYS A 29 -15.05 -5.27 -10.26
CA LYS A 29 -14.64 -6.24 -11.30
C LYS A 29 -15.42 -6.03 -12.59
N THR A 30 -16.73 -5.77 -12.49
CA THR A 30 -17.58 -5.49 -13.64
C THR A 30 -17.14 -4.22 -14.36
N GLN A 31 -16.85 -3.14 -13.62
CA GLN A 31 -16.38 -1.89 -14.23
C GLN A 31 -15.03 -2.05 -14.93
N ILE A 32 -14.13 -2.86 -14.37
CA ILE A 32 -12.83 -3.16 -15.00
C ILE A 32 -13.02 -3.95 -16.30
N LYS A 33 -13.91 -4.94 -16.32
CA LYS A 33 -14.23 -5.68 -17.55
C LYS A 33 -14.82 -4.76 -18.62
N LYS A 34 -15.72 -3.85 -18.24
CA LYS A 34 -16.29 -2.84 -19.14
C LYS A 34 -15.18 -1.98 -19.77
N ALA A 35 -14.32 -1.38 -18.95
CA ALA A 35 -13.20 -0.57 -19.43
C ALA A 35 -12.24 -1.34 -20.35
N GLN A 36 -11.99 -2.63 -20.09
CA GLN A 36 -11.18 -3.49 -20.95
C GLN A 36 -11.84 -3.75 -22.31
N SER A 37 -13.16 -3.95 -22.32
CA SER A 37 -13.91 -4.27 -23.54
C SER A 37 -14.09 -3.06 -24.46
N THR A 38 -14.40 -1.89 -23.90
CA THR A 38 -14.73 -0.68 -24.67
C THR A 38 -13.50 0.14 -25.04
N LYS A 39 -12.43 0.06 -24.24
CA LYS A 39 -11.20 0.85 -24.37
C LYS A 39 -11.45 2.38 -24.44
N LYS A 40 -12.57 2.85 -23.89
CA LYS A 40 -12.91 4.28 -23.81
C LYS A 40 -12.27 4.92 -22.58
N GLN A 41 -11.80 6.16 -22.74
CA GLN A 41 -11.17 6.92 -21.66
C GLN A 41 -12.13 7.14 -20.47
N GLU A 42 -13.40 7.43 -20.73
CA GLU A 42 -14.40 7.66 -19.68
C GLU A 42 -14.58 6.45 -18.75
N GLU A 43 -14.54 5.23 -19.31
CA GLU A 43 -14.70 4.00 -18.53
C GLU A 43 -13.45 3.68 -17.73
N LEU A 44 -12.27 4.06 -18.25
CA LEU A 44 -11.01 3.98 -17.54
C LEU A 44 -11.01 4.90 -16.31
N ASP A 45 -11.45 6.14 -16.46
CA ASP A 45 -11.52 7.11 -15.36
C ASP A 45 -12.52 6.65 -14.28
N LYS A 46 -13.68 6.11 -14.68
CA LYS A 46 -14.65 5.49 -13.78
C LYS A 46 -14.03 4.30 -13.02
N ALA A 47 -13.28 3.44 -13.72
CA ALA A 47 -12.60 2.31 -13.08
C ALA A 47 -11.54 2.78 -12.07
N TYR A 48 -10.78 3.83 -12.37
CA TYR A 48 -9.78 4.39 -11.46
C TYR A 48 -10.40 4.99 -10.21
N LYS A 49 -11.49 5.77 -10.36
CA LYS A 49 -12.25 6.30 -9.22
C LYS A 49 -12.75 5.17 -8.30
N MET A 50 -13.26 4.07 -8.87
CA MET A 50 -13.71 2.92 -8.08
C MET A 50 -12.56 2.18 -7.37
N ILE A 51 -11.40 2.03 -8.04
CA ILE A 51 -10.21 1.41 -7.45
C ILE A 51 -9.72 2.24 -6.26
N ASP A 52 -9.63 3.57 -6.40
CA ASP A 52 -9.16 4.44 -5.32
C ASP A 52 -10.15 4.50 -4.15
N SER A 53 -11.44 4.46 -4.43
CA SER A 53 -12.49 4.36 -3.40
C SER A 53 -12.43 3.03 -2.64
N ALA A 54 -12.10 1.93 -3.31
CA ALA A 54 -11.92 0.63 -2.66
C ALA A 54 -10.62 0.58 -1.82
N LEU A 55 -9.59 1.33 -2.23
CA LEU A 55 -8.34 1.48 -1.48
C LEU A 55 -8.55 2.31 -0.21
N SER A 56 -9.24 3.45 -0.29
CA SER A 56 -9.52 4.30 0.87
C SER A 56 -10.37 3.58 1.92
N LYS A 57 -11.31 2.73 1.48
CA LYS A 57 -12.11 1.85 2.35
C LYS A 57 -11.36 0.62 2.88
N GLY A 58 -10.12 0.37 2.44
CA GLY A 58 -9.31 -0.77 2.88
C GLY A 58 -9.76 -2.13 2.34
N ILE A 59 -10.62 -2.18 1.31
CA ILE A 59 -11.11 -3.43 0.71
C ILE A 59 -10.03 -4.06 -0.18
N ILE A 60 -9.17 -3.22 -0.77
CA ILE A 60 -7.98 -3.66 -1.52
C ILE A 60 -6.72 -3.02 -0.95
N THR A 61 -5.61 -3.74 -1.06
CA THR A 61 -4.29 -3.21 -0.66
C THR A 61 -3.72 -2.27 -1.72
N LYS A 62 -2.80 -1.39 -1.32
CA LYS A 62 -2.10 -0.46 -2.22
C LYS A 62 -1.47 -1.17 -3.42
N ASN A 63 -0.83 -2.32 -3.18
CA ASN A 63 -0.19 -3.10 -4.24
C ASN A 63 -1.22 -3.70 -5.21
N LYS A 64 -2.39 -4.11 -4.72
CA LYS A 64 -3.48 -4.60 -5.56
C LYS A 64 -4.04 -3.46 -6.43
N ALA A 65 -4.30 -2.30 -5.85
CA ALA A 65 -4.74 -1.11 -6.59
C ALA A 65 -3.74 -0.73 -7.71
N ASN A 66 -2.45 -0.62 -7.37
CA ASN A 66 -1.39 -0.28 -8.33
C ASN A 66 -1.30 -1.29 -9.48
N ARG A 67 -1.38 -2.59 -9.18
CA ARG A 67 -1.38 -3.66 -10.20
C ARG A 67 -2.57 -3.54 -11.14
N MET A 68 -3.75 -3.21 -10.60
CA MET A 68 -4.97 -3.09 -11.39
C MET A 68 -4.93 -1.88 -12.30
N LYS A 69 -4.45 -0.72 -11.81
CA LYS A 69 -4.23 0.47 -12.65
C LYS A 69 -3.20 0.22 -13.75
N SER A 70 -2.03 -0.33 -13.38
CA SER A 70 -0.97 -0.64 -14.35
C SER A 70 -1.46 -1.58 -15.45
N ARG A 71 -2.16 -2.67 -15.10
CA ARG A 71 -2.72 -3.59 -16.09
C ARG A 71 -3.76 -2.92 -16.97
N LEU A 72 -4.68 -2.15 -16.40
CA LEU A 72 -5.69 -1.44 -17.18
C LEU A 72 -5.08 -0.47 -18.20
N SER A 73 -4.11 0.34 -17.77
CA SER A 73 -3.34 1.21 -18.68
C SER A 73 -2.71 0.45 -19.83
N LEU A 74 -2.08 -0.70 -19.56
CA LEU A 74 -1.45 -1.52 -20.60
C LEU A 74 -2.49 -2.10 -21.58
N TYR A 75 -3.63 -2.57 -21.07
CA TYR A 75 -4.71 -3.12 -21.89
C TYR A 75 -5.33 -2.07 -22.82
N VAL A 76 -5.59 -0.86 -22.31
CA VAL A 76 -6.15 0.23 -23.13
C VAL A 76 -5.12 0.72 -24.15
N ALA A 77 -3.86 0.86 -23.75
CA ALA A 77 -2.77 1.27 -24.63
C ALA A 77 -2.31 0.18 -25.63
N GLY A 78 -2.80 -1.07 -25.50
CA GLY A 78 -2.45 -2.18 -26.39
C GLY A 78 -1.01 -2.69 -26.28
N LYS A 79 -0.27 -2.35 -25.20
CA LYS A 79 1.14 -2.72 -25.06
C LYS A 79 1.28 -4.13 -24.49
N SER A 80 1.72 -5.08 -25.31
CA SER A 80 2.14 -6.42 -24.84
C SER A 80 3.54 -6.34 -24.23
N ASN A 81 3.75 -6.99 -23.08
CA ASN A 81 5.00 -6.92 -22.34
C ASN A 81 6.12 -7.65 -23.10
N ARG A 82 6.93 -6.92 -23.86
CA ARG A 82 8.30 -7.33 -24.21
C ARG A 82 9.30 -6.36 -23.62
N THR A 83 9.75 -6.65 -22.40
CA THR A 83 11.16 -6.48 -22.09
C THR A 83 11.62 -7.78 -21.45
N LYS A 84 12.45 -8.53 -22.19
CA LYS A 84 13.26 -9.59 -21.61
C LYS A 84 13.98 -8.98 -20.41
N ILE A 85 13.75 -9.52 -19.23
CA ILE A 85 14.53 -9.17 -18.04
C ILE A 85 15.89 -9.83 -18.23
N GLU A 86 16.79 -9.16 -18.93
CA GLU A 86 18.22 -9.44 -18.75
C GLU A 86 18.56 -9.02 -17.32
N LYS A 87 18.82 -10.01 -16.47
CA LYS A 87 19.31 -9.80 -15.11
C LYS A 87 20.67 -9.09 -15.20
N LYS A 88 20.68 -7.75 -15.19
CA LYS A 88 21.93 -7.01 -14.92
C LYS A 88 22.24 -7.12 -13.43
N PRO A 89 23.48 -7.48 -13.05
CA PRO A 89 23.83 -7.78 -11.67
C PRO A 89 23.71 -6.54 -10.79
N ASN A 90 23.26 -6.74 -9.55
CA ASN A 90 23.28 -5.74 -8.48
C ASN A 90 24.70 -5.18 -8.28
N THR A 91 25.03 -4.06 -8.94
CA THR A 91 26.19 -3.26 -8.57
C THR A 91 25.75 -2.21 -7.56
N LYS A 92 26.30 -2.39 -6.36
CA LYS A 92 26.15 -1.57 -5.16
C LYS A 92 26.12 -0.08 -5.51
N LYS A 93 25.17 0.62 -4.87
CA LYS A 93 25.10 2.06 -4.70
C LYS A 93 26.50 2.60 -4.33
N SER A 94 27.24 3.08 -5.32
CA SER A 94 28.45 3.86 -5.14
C SER A 94 28.02 5.24 -4.62
N VAL A 95 28.03 5.36 -3.30
CA VAL A 95 28.23 6.64 -2.65
C VAL A 95 29.58 7.18 -3.15
N SER A 96 29.55 8.20 -4.01
CA SER A 96 30.74 8.98 -4.36
C SER A 96 31.17 9.75 -3.12
N ALA A 97 31.99 9.09 -2.31
CA ALA A 97 32.82 9.70 -1.29
C ALA A 97 33.95 10.46 -1.98
N SER A 98 33.88 11.79 -2.00
CA SER A 98 35.08 12.62 -2.16
C SER A 98 35.83 12.63 -0.83
N ALA A 99 37.08 12.16 -0.86
CA ALA A 99 37.92 11.99 0.32
C ALA A 99 38.75 13.25 0.63
N LYS A 100 38.59 13.74 1.86
CA LYS A 100 39.59 14.26 2.84
C LYS A 100 40.83 15.05 2.36
N SER A 101 40.97 16.28 2.88
CA SER A 101 42.08 16.71 3.76
C SER A 101 41.61 17.94 4.57
N THR A 102 41.62 17.98 5.90
CA THR A 102 42.76 18.34 6.75
C THR A 102 42.44 18.06 8.24
N ALA A 103 43.49 18.09 9.07
CA ALA A 103 43.66 17.45 10.36
C ALA A 103 42.89 18.03 11.56
N ALA A 104 42.52 17.18 12.52
CA ALA A 104 43.07 17.15 13.88
C ALA A 104 42.15 16.39 14.87
N LYS A 105 42.78 15.66 15.77
CA LYS A 105 42.28 14.61 16.66
C LYS A 105 41.89 15.18 18.03
N LYS A 106 40.67 14.90 18.53
CA LYS A 106 40.41 14.73 19.98
C LYS A 106 39.16 13.88 20.27
N THR A 107 39.43 12.66 20.76
CA THR A 107 38.71 11.80 21.74
C THR A 107 37.65 12.52 22.60
N THR A 108 36.49 11.99 23.05
CA THR A 108 35.99 10.62 23.36
C THR A 108 34.50 10.69 23.79
N LYS A 109 33.74 9.61 23.53
CA LYS A 109 32.45 9.14 24.09
C LYS A 109 31.83 9.86 25.32
N LYS A 110 30.50 10.09 25.28
CA LYS A 110 29.53 9.78 26.37
C LYS A 110 28.06 9.92 25.88
N SER A 111 27.44 8.81 25.44
CA SER A 111 26.35 8.07 26.11
C SER A 111 24.98 8.76 26.21
N SER A 112 24.03 8.20 25.47
CA SER A 112 22.57 8.34 25.61
C SER A 112 22.08 8.06 27.03
N THR A 113 21.18 8.89 27.55
CA THR A 113 20.33 8.51 28.69
C THR A 113 18.89 8.98 28.49
N SER A 114 17.99 8.02 28.59
CA SER A 114 16.53 8.11 28.61
C SER A 114 16.01 9.02 29.73
N LYS A 115 15.03 9.89 29.41
CA LYS A 115 14.24 10.61 30.42
C LYS A 115 12.91 9.89 30.64
N THR A 116 12.76 9.27 31.81
CA THR A 116 11.51 8.69 32.31
C THR A 116 10.94 9.61 33.40
N THR A 117 9.72 10.09 33.16
CA THR A 117 8.64 10.49 34.08
C THR A 117 8.95 11.05 35.49
N SER A 118 8.41 12.23 35.81
CA SER A 118 8.05 12.60 37.18
C SER A 118 6.61 13.10 37.28
N LYS A 119 5.80 12.35 38.02
CA LYS A 119 4.47 12.68 38.52
C LYS A 119 4.45 14.09 39.14
N LYS A 120 3.42 14.88 38.85
CA LYS A 120 3.09 16.10 39.60
C LYS A 120 1.83 15.81 40.43
N ALA A 121 2.01 15.68 41.74
CA ALA A 121 0.94 15.64 42.74
C ALA A 121 1.25 16.66 43.85
N ALA A 122 0.24 17.49 44.14
CA ALA A 122 -0.02 18.31 45.33
C ALA A 122 1.02 19.33 45.85
N LYS A 123 0.60 20.60 45.95
CA LYS A 123 0.38 21.37 47.20
C LYS A 123 0.57 22.88 46.98
N LYS A 124 -0.54 23.63 46.93
CA LYS A 124 -0.81 24.88 47.66
C LYS A 124 -2.27 25.24 47.50
#